data_AF-A0A945DVG8-F1
#
_entry.id   AF-A0A945DVG8-F1
#
_cell.length_a   1.000
_cell.length_b   1.000
_cell.length_c   1.000
_cell.angle_alpha   90.00
_cell.angle_beta   90.00
_cell.angle_gamma   90.00
#
_symmetry.space_group_name_H-M   'P 1'
#
loop_
_entity.id
_entity.type
_entity.pdbx_description
1 polymer ?
#
loop_
_entity_poly.entity_id
_entity_poly.type
_entity_poly.pdbx_seq_one_letter_code
_entity_poly.pdbx_strand_id
1 'polypeptide(L)'
;MKRLFIAFFSVFGLITIAWQFENWRGRTKWETWKAEWEAKGEKFDLASVVPPEVPDDENFANSVLFKPLFDVDSSGKPSDQAALDVAKDRFKLERSPRNSFGWRHGYRRDFTAWEGELLQLDNPPAKGATPVDTVLVALESYAADMAKLANDVRRPHSRFDVRYEDSFAALLP
;
A
#
# COMPACT_ATOMS: atom_id res chain seq x y z
N MET A 1 40.02 31.93 26.51
CA MET A 1 38.68 31.65 27.07
C MET A 1 37.67 32.75 26.71
N LYS A 2 37.65 33.95 27.33
CA LYS A 2 36.60 34.99 27.10
C LYS A 2 36.35 35.38 25.62
N ARG A 3 37.40 35.59 24.82
CA ARG A 3 37.27 35.93 23.39
C ARG A 3 36.70 34.78 22.53
N LEU A 4 37.02 33.53 22.87
CA LEU A 4 36.44 32.35 22.21
C LEU A 4 34.95 32.21 22.55
N PHE A 5 34.55 32.47 23.80
CA PHE A 5 33.15 32.45 24.19
C PHE A 5 32.34 33.52 23.43
N ILE A 6 32.85 34.76 23.36
CA ILE A 6 32.19 35.83 22.61
C ILE A 6 32.05 35.45 21.12
N ALA A 7 33.12 34.96 20.49
CA ALA A 7 33.04 34.51 19.08
C ALA A 7 32.03 33.37 18.89
N PHE A 8 32.01 32.38 19.78
CA PHE A 8 31.07 31.28 19.75
C PHE A 8 29.61 31.75 19.88
N PHE A 9 29.31 32.59 20.87
CA PHE A 9 27.96 33.13 21.06
C PHE A 9 27.53 34.03 19.90
N SER A 10 28.45 34.79 19.31
CA SER A 10 28.16 35.59 18.12
C SER A 10 27.82 34.71 16.91
N VAL A 11 28.61 33.67 16.65
CA VAL A 11 28.34 32.72 15.55
C VAL A 11 27.01 31.99 15.78
N PHE A 12 26.76 31.53 17.00
CA PHE A 12 25.49 30.89 17.36
C PHE A 12 24.30 31.86 17.18
N GLY A 13 24.46 33.11 17.61
CA GLY A 13 23.49 34.18 17.36
C GLY A 13 23.19 34.38 15.87
N LEU A 14 24.22 34.43 15.02
CA LEU A 14 24.04 34.56 13.57
C LEU A 14 23.32 33.36 12.96
N ILE A 15 23.64 32.14 13.38
CA ILE A 15 22.98 30.92 12.92
C ILE A 15 21.49 30.93 13.31
N THR A 16 21.17 31.28 14.54
CA THR A 16 19.77 31.33 15.00
C THR A 16 18.96 32.39 14.25
N ILE A 17 19.53 33.58 14.00
CA ILE A 17 18.88 34.62 13.19
C ILE A 17 18.65 34.15 11.75
N ALA A 18 19.66 33.54 11.12
CA ALA A 18 19.54 33.01 9.77
C ALA A 18 18.46 31.92 9.68
N TRP A 19 18.40 31.01 10.65
CA TRP A 19 17.38 29.96 10.71
C TRP A 19 15.97 30.53 10.86
N GLN A 20 15.78 31.51 11.74
CA GLN A 20 14.49 32.18 11.92
C GLN A 20 14.05 32.92 10.64
N PHE A 21 14.98 33.60 9.97
CA PHE A 21 14.71 34.30 8.71
C PHE A 21 14.32 33.33 7.59
N GLU A 22 15.04 32.22 7.42
CA GLU A 22 14.70 31.21 6.42
C GLU A 22 13.36 30.52 6.73
N ASN A 23 13.08 30.21 8.00
CA ASN A 23 11.80 29.65 8.41
C ASN A 23 10.63 30.61 8.12
N TRP A 24 10.81 31.91 8.42
CA TRP A 24 9.83 32.93 8.09
C TRP A 24 9.64 33.07 6.57
N ARG A 25 10.74 33.18 5.81
CA ARG A 25 10.70 33.32 4.34
C ARG A 25 10.04 32.12 3.67
N GLY A 26 10.36 30.92 4.15
CA GLY A 26 9.75 29.66 3.70
C GLY A 26 8.26 29.63 3.98
N ARG A 27 7.85 29.95 5.22
CA ARG A 27 6.43 30.01 5.60
C ARG A 27 5.65 31.02 4.77
N THR A 28 6.16 32.23 4.58
CA THR A 28 5.49 33.27 3.77
C THR A 28 5.30 32.79 2.33
N LYS A 29 6.34 32.21 1.71
CA LYS A 29 6.23 31.67 0.35
C LYS A 29 5.22 30.52 0.26
N TRP A 30 5.22 29.63 1.23
CA TRP A 30 4.25 28.54 1.33
C TRP A 30 2.82 29.06 1.46
N GLU A 31 2.57 30.02 2.34
CA GLU A 31 1.24 30.60 2.57
C GLU A 31 0.72 31.35 1.35
N THR A 32 1.57 32.14 0.68
CA THR A 32 1.20 32.81 -0.59
C THR A 32 0.85 31.79 -1.67
N TRP A 33 1.70 30.78 -1.88
CA TRP A 33 1.44 29.72 -2.85
C TRP A 33 0.16 28.96 -2.52
N LYS A 34 -0.02 28.57 -1.25
CA LYS A 34 -1.21 27.85 -0.79
C LYS A 34 -2.48 28.65 -1.08
N ALA A 35 -2.50 29.94 -0.74
CA ALA A 35 -3.64 30.82 -1.01
C ALA A 35 -3.94 30.96 -2.51
N GLU A 36 -2.92 31.07 -3.35
CA GLU A 36 -3.07 31.13 -4.82
C GLU A 36 -3.71 29.86 -5.39
N TRP A 37 -3.40 28.69 -4.84
CA TRP A 37 -3.96 27.42 -5.29
C TRP A 37 -5.32 27.10 -4.68
N GLU A 38 -5.56 27.49 -3.42
CA GLU A 38 -6.90 27.43 -2.82
C GLU A 38 -7.89 28.31 -3.58
N ALA A 39 -7.46 29.47 -4.07
CA ALA A 39 -8.26 30.31 -4.95
C ALA A 39 -8.60 29.66 -6.31
N LYS A 40 -7.81 28.67 -6.75
CA LYS A 40 -8.07 27.85 -7.95
C LYS A 40 -8.95 26.63 -7.66
N GLY A 41 -9.32 26.39 -6.40
CA GLY A 41 -10.18 25.29 -5.99
C GLY A 41 -9.42 24.07 -5.43
N GLU A 42 -8.09 24.12 -5.33
CA GLU A 42 -7.34 23.08 -4.63
C GLU A 42 -7.63 23.12 -3.13
N LYS A 43 -7.59 21.96 -2.48
CA LYS A 43 -7.72 21.85 -1.04
C LYS A 43 -6.46 21.20 -0.47
N PHE A 44 -5.79 21.89 0.45
CA PHE A 44 -4.61 21.38 1.15
C PHE A 44 -4.95 20.87 2.57
N ASP A 45 -6.23 20.64 2.83
CA ASP A 45 -6.67 19.89 4.00
C ASP A 45 -6.71 18.41 3.63
N LEU A 46 -5.87 17.61 4.27
CA LEU A 46 -5.81 16.18 3.96
C LEU A 46 -7.15 15.49 4.25
N ALA A 47 -7.90 15.94 5.26
CA ALA A 47 -9.21 15.38 5.55
C ALA A 47 -10.17 15.53 4.36
N SER A 48 -9.95 16.51 3.48
CA SER A 48 -10.76 16.70 2.27
C SER A 48 -10.47 15.71 1.14
N VAL A 49 -9.35 14.99 1.20
CA VAL A 49 -8.99 13.93 0.23
C VAL A 49 -9.22 12.51 0.78
N VAL A 50 -9.56 12.39 2.07
CA VAL A 50 -9.92 11.11 2.67
C VAL A 50 -11.27 10.65 2.13
N PRO A 51 -11.38 9.42 1.59
CA PRO A 51 -12.66 8.88 1.15
C PRO A 51 -13.66 8.81 2.32
N PRO A 52 -14.94 9.18 2.10
CA PRO A 52 -15.97 9.08 3.14
C PRO A 52 -16.11 7.65 3.62
N GLU A 53 -16.54 7.46 4.87
CA GLU A 53 -16.84 6.14 5.40
C GLU A 53 -17.92 5.45 4.57
N VAL A 54 -17.75 4.14 4.37
CA VAL A 54 -18.61 3.31 3.55
C VAL A 54 -19.16 2.19 4.44
N PRO A 55 -20.47 1.89 4.37
CA PRO A 55 -21.04 0.73 5.04
C PRO A 55 -20.30 -0.57 4.69
N ASP A 56 -20.11 -1.46 5.67
CA ASP A 56 -19.33 -2.70 5.50
C ASP A 56 -19.87 -3.62 4.40
N ASP A 57 -21.18 -3.66 4.21
CA ASP A 57 -21.87 -4.45 3.19
C ASP A 57 -21.72 -3.88 1.77
N GLU A 58 -21.45 -2.59 1.66
CA GLU A 58 -21.18 -1.89 0.40
C GLU A 58 -19.68 -1.74 0.09
N ASN A 59 -18.80 -2.07 1.04
CA ASN A 59 -17.36 -1.93 0.90
C ASN A 59 -16.69 -3.25 0.52
N PHE A 60 -16.13 -3.31 -0.68
CA PHE A 60 -15.32 -4.43 -1.17
C PHE A 60 -14.07 -4.68 -0.33
N ALA A 61 -13.39 -3.62 0.13
CA ALA A 61 -12.16 -3.76 0.90
C ALA A 61 -12.41 -4.38 2.29
N ASN A 62 -13.65 -4.35 2.78
CA ASN A 62 -14.09 -5.04 3.99
C ASN A 62 -14.58 -6.48 3.72
N SER A 63 -14.27 -7.05 2.55
CA SER A 63 -14.44 -8.49 2.33
C SER A 63 -13.69 -9.27 3.41
N VAL A 64 -14.26 -10.40 3.82
CA VAL A 64 -13.68 -11.31 4.82
C VAL A 64 -12.26 -11.74 4.44
N LEU A 65 -11.92 -11.77 3.15
CA LEU A 65 -10.59 -12.15 2.69
C LEU A 65 -9.54 -11.03 2.87
N PHE A 66 -9.97 -9.76 2.85
CA PHE A 66 -9.08 -8.61 3.01
C PHE A 66 -9.03 -8.07 4.43
N LYS A 67 -10.11 -8.22 5.20
CA LYS A 67 -10.22 -7.67 6.56
C LYS A 67 -8.99 -7.96 7.44
N PRO A 68 -8.42 -9.18 7.50
CA PRO A 68 -7.25 -9.45 8.35
C PRO A 68 -5.97 -8.73 7.89
N LEU A 69 -5.88 -8.29 6.63
CA LEU A 69 -4.72 -7.55 6.13
C LEU A 69 -4.63 -6.11 6.68
N PHE A 70 -5.77 -5.56 7.12
CA PHE A 70 -5.90 -4.18 7.57
C PHE A 70 -6.38 -4.06 9.03
N ASP A 71 -6.61 -5.18 9.71
CA ASP A 71 -7.02 -5.21 11.11
C ASP A 71 -5.84 -4.89 12.04
N VAL A 72 -5.68 -3.61 12.36
CA VAL A 72 -4.62 -3.08 13.23
C VAL A 72 -5.19 -2.33 14.43
N ASP A 73 -4.49 -2.41 15.56
CA ASP A 73 -4.80 -1.66 16.77
C ASP A 73 -4.41 -0.18 16.65
N SER A 74 -4.71 0.59 17.70
CA SER A 74 -4.38 2.03 17.77
C SER A 74 -2.87 2.33 17.69
N SER A 75 -2.00 1.33 17.86
CA SER A 75 -0.54 1.46 17.72
C SER A 75 -0.03 1.05 16.34
N GLY A 76 -0.92 0.67 15.42
CA GLY A 76 -0.59 0.19 14.08
C GLY A 76 -0.07 -1.24 14.05
N LYS A 77 -0.27 -2.01 15.12
CA LYS A 77 0.08 -3.44 15.16
C LYS A 77 -1.11 -4.28 14.77
N PRO A 78 -0.92 -5.44 14.12
CA PRO A 78 -2.02 -6.34 13.80
C PRO A 78 -2.78 -6.75 15.07
N SER A 79 -4.11 -6.64 15.06
CA SER A 79 -4.96 -7.09 16.16
C SER A 79 -4.86 -8.60 16.37
N ASP A 80 -4.69 -9.35 15.28
CA ASP A 80 -4.44 -10.79 15.25
C ASP A 80 -3.34 -11.12 14.23
N GLN A 81 -2.14 -11.43 14.73
CA GLN A 81 -1.00 -11.78 13.90
C GLN A 81 -1.21 -13.08 13.12
N ALA A 82 -1.86 -14.08 13.71
CA ALA A 82 -2.08 -15.37 13.05
C ALA A 82 -3.06 -15.23 11.88
N ALA A 83 -4.13 -14.46 12.06
CA ALA A 83 -5.07 -14.14 10.99
C ALA A 83 -4.42 -13.36 9.85
N LEU A 84 -3.54 -12.40 10.18
CA LEU A 84 -2.76 -11.66 9.20
C LEU A 84 -1.85 -12.58 8.38
N ASP A 85 -1.12 -13.49 9.04
CA ASP A 85 -0.19 -14.39 8.36
C ASP A 85 -0.94 -15.34 7.41
N VAL A 86 -2.08 -15.89 7.85
CA VAL A 86 -2.96 -16.70 6.99
C VAL A 86 -3.47 -15.89 5.79
N ALA A 87 -3.84 -14.63 5.98
CA ALA A 87 -4.32 -13.78 4.89
C ALA A 87 -3.21 -13.44 3.88
N LYS A 88 -1.99 -13.18 4.34
CA LYS A 88 -0.81 -12.95 3.47
C LYS A 88 -0.47 -14.16 2.61
N ASP A 89 -0.57 -15.35 3.20
CA ASP A 89 -0.22 -16.59 2.51
C ASP A 89 -1.39 -17.20 1.70
N ARG A 90 -2.62 -16.65 1.84
CA ARG A 90 -3.86 -17.14 1.22
C ARG A 90 -3.74 -17.44 -0.28
N PHE A 91 -2.99 -16.61 -1.02
CA PHE A 91 -2.77 -16.73 -2.47
C PHE A 91 -1.30 -16.93 -2.84
N LYS A 92 -0.49 -17.43 -1.91
CA LYS A 92 0.94 -17.63 -2.11
C LYS A 92 1.19 -18.72 -3.16
N LEU A 93 2.04 -18.41 -4.15
CA LEU A 93 2.52 -19.40 -5.11
C LEU A 93 3.90 -19.86 -4.67
N GLU A 94 4.04 -21.14 -4.30
CA GLU A 94 5.30 -21.72 -3.79
C GLU A 94 6.43 -21.69 -4.82
N ARG A 95 6.11 -21.72 -6.11
CA ARG A 95 7.05 -21.53 -7.21
C ARG A 95 6.48 -20.60 -8.27
N SER A 96 7.37 -19.81 -8.88
CA SER A 96 7.06 -19.01 -10.07
C SER A 96 8.32 -18.80 -10.92
N PRO A 97 8.17 -18.59 -12.24
CA PRO A 97 9.32 -18.32 -13.11
C PRO A 97 10.07 -17.05 -12.71
N ARG A 98 11.38 -17.02 -12.99
CA ARG A 98 12.17 -15.78 -12.90
C ARG A 98 11.54 -14.71 -13.80
N ASN A 99 11.48 -13.47 -13.32
CA ASN A 99 10.88 -12.31 -14.01
C ASN A 99 9.35 -12.37 -14.21
N SER A 100 8.60 -12.93 -13.25
CA SER A 100 7.13 -12.88 -13.20
C SER A 100 6.50 -11.47 -13.23
N PHE A 101 7.32 -10.42 -13.09
CA PHE A 101 6.93 -9.01 -13.18
C PHE A 101 6.74 -8.47 -14.62
N GLY A 102 6.80 -9.32 -15.65
CA GLY A 102 6.59 -8.92 -17.06
C GLY A 102 5.27 -8.20 -17.33
N TRP A 103 4.26 -8.38 -16.47
CA TRP A 103 2.98 -7.64 -16.53
C TRP A 103 3.17 -6.12 -16.45
N ARG A 104 4.19 -5.63 -15.74
CA ARG A 104 4.51 -4.19 -15.66
C ARG A 104 4.95 -3.60 -16.99
N HIS A 105 5.41 -4.45 -17.91
CA HIS A 105 5.83 -4.08 -19.26
C HIS A 105 4.78 -4.46 -20.32
N GLY A 106 3.60 -4.93 -19.90
CA GLY A 106 2.55 -5.40 -20.81
C GLY A 106 2.86 -6.73 -21.51
N TYR A 107 3.88 -7.46 -21.03
CA TYR A 107 4.22 -8.76 -21.61
C TYR A 107 3.18 -9.81 -21.22
N ARG A 108 2.83 -10.65 -22.19
CA ARG A 108 1.99 -11.81 -21.93
C ARG A 108 2.72 -12.80 -21.02
N ARG A 109 1.95 -13.50 -20.19
CA ARG A 109 2.48 -14.53 -19.31
C ARG A 109 2.97 -15.73 -20.14
N ASP A 110 4.20 -16.17 -19.88
CA ASP A 110 4.78 -17.38 -20.49
C ASP A 110 4.31 -18.63 -19.74
N PHE A 111 3.22 -19.23 -20.21
CA PHE A 111 2.64 -20.41 -19.56
C PHE A 111 3.52 -21.66 -19.62
N THR A 112 4.43 -21.76 -20.59
CA THR A 112 5.39 -22.88 -20.67
C THR A 112 6.39 -22.80 -19.53
N ALA A 113 6.92 -21.61 -19.24
CA ALA A 113 7.80 -21.39 -18.10
C ALA A 113 7.07 -21.67 -16.77
N TRP A 114 5.81 -21.23 -16.65
CA TRP A 114 5.00 -21.49 -15.45
C TRP A 114 4.73 -22.99 -15.24
N GLU A 115 4.33 -23.73 -16.28
CA GLU A 115 4.18 -25.18 -16.20
C GLU A 115 5.47 -25.85 -15.71
N GLY A 116 6.62 -25.46 -16.27
CA GLY A 116 7.92 -26.00 -15.89
C GLY A 116 8.27 -25.81 -14.41
N GLU A 117 7.86 -24.71 -13.80
CA GLU A 117 8.07 -24.45 -12.37
C GLU A 117 7.06 -25.19 -11.48
N LEU A 118 5.79 -25.25 -11.88
CA LEU A 118 4.73 -25.90 -11.10
C LEU A 118 4.93 -27.42 -11.04
N LEU A 119 5.43 -28.04 -12.10
CA LEU A 119 5.72 -29.48 -12.12
C LEU A 119 6.94 -29.87 -11.26
N GLN A 120 7.68 -28.90 -10.73
CA GLN A 120 8.81 -29.12 -9.81
C GLN A 120 8.43 -28.93 -8.32
N LEU A 121 7.15 -28.72 -8.02
CA LEU A 121 6.65 -28.72 -6.65
C LEU A 121 6.74 -30.13 -6.04
N ASP A 122 6.82 -30.21 -4.71
CA ASP A 122 6.83 -31.50 -3.99
C ASP A 122 5.54 -32.30 -4.26
N ASN A 123 4.42 -31.59 -4.44
CA ASN A 123 3.15 -32.15 -4.89
C ASN A 123 2.68 -31.41 -6.15
N PRO A 124 3.13 -31.83 -7.35
CA PRO A 124 2.85 -31.12 -8.59
C PRO A 124 1.38 -31.31 -9.02
N PRO A 125 0.80 -30.32 -9.73
CA PRO A 125 -0.53 -30.46 -10.33
C PRO A 125 -0.55 -31.55 -11.41
N ALA A 126 -1.72 -32.08 -11.71
CA ALA A 126 -1.90 -32.96 -12.86
C ALA A 126 -1.55 -32.19 -14.15
N LYS A 127 -0.68 -32.79 -14.98
CA LYS A 127 -0.29 -32.17 -16.26
C LYS A 127 -1.47 -32.21 -17.23
N GLY A 128 -1.86 -31.04 -17.74
CA GLY A 128 -2.91 -30.88 -18.73
C GLY A 128 -2.44 -31.11 -20.17
N ALA A 129 -3.34 -30.96 -21.14
CA ALA A 129 -3.03 -31.09 -22.57
C ALA A 129 -2.16 -29.94 -23.08
N THR A 130 -2.32 -28.76 -22.48
CA THR A 130 -1.50 -27.56 -22.75
C THR A 130 -0.90 -27.01 -21.45
N PRO A 131 0.17 -26.18 -21.52
CA PRO A 131 0.73 -25.53 -20.33
C PRO A 131 -0.28 -24.67 -19.57
N VAL A 132 -1.26 -24.09 -20.27
CA VAL A 132 -2.35 -23.31 -19.67
C VAL A 132 -3.24 -24.20 -18.80
N ASP A 133 -3.57 -25.40 -19.27
CA ASP A 133 -4.40 -26.35 -18.52
C ASP A 133 -3.70 -26.78 -17.22
N THR A 134 -2.39 -27.06 -17.27
CA THR A 134 -1.60 -27.39 -16.07
C THR A 134 -1.60 -26.24 -15.06
N VAL A 135 -1.43 -25.00 -15.53
CA VAL A 135 -1.49 -23.81 -14.68
C VAL A 135 -2.89 -23.62 -14.09
N LEU A 136 -3.94 -23.88 -14.86
CA LEU A 136 -5.32 -23.77 -14.39
C LEU A 136 -5.59 -24.77 -13.27
N VAL A 137 -5.19 -26.04 -13.44
CA VAL A 137 -5.29 -27.08 -12.40
C VAL A 137 -4.55 -26.67 -11.13
N ALA A 138 -3.37 -26.07 -11.26
CA ALA A 138 -2.62 -25.57 -10.11
C ALA A 138 -3.34 -24.45 -9.33
N LEU A 139 -4.18 -23.67 -10.01
CA LEU A 139 -4.95 -22.58 -9.41
C LEU A 139 -6.32 -23.01 -8.88
N GLU A 140 -6.77 -24.24 -9.15
CA GLU A 140 -8.08 -24.75 -8.71
C GLU A 140 -8.22 -24.73 -7.18
N SER A 141 -7.12 -24.87 -6.43
CA SER A 141 -7.11 -24.75 -4.96
C SER A 141 -7.65 -23.40 -4.48
N TYR A 142 -7.51 -22.34 -5.28
CA TYR A 142 -7.97 -20.99 -4.96
C TYR A 142 -9.37 -20.69 -5.52
N ALA A 143 -10.01 -21.63 -6.23
CA ALA A 143 -11.26 -21.37 -6.95
C ALA A 143 -12.40 -20.88 -6.03
N ALA A 144 -12.52 -21.46 -4.83
CA ALA A 144 -13.54 -21.05 -3.86
C ALA A 144 -13.34 -19.60 -3.38
N ASP A 145 -12.09 -19.22 -3.11
CA ASP A 145 -11.74 -17.86 -2.69
C ASP A 145 -11.91 -16.86 -3.83
N MET A 146 -11.52 -17.23 -5.05
CA MET A 146 -11.75 -16.42 -6.25
C MET A 146 -13.25 -16.22 -6.52
N ALA A 147 -14.09 -17.23 -6.31
CA ALA A 147 -15.54 -17.11 -6.44
C ALA A 147 -16.12 -16.14 -5.40
N LYS A 148 -15.61 -16.17 -4.17
CA LYS A 148 -15.97 -15.22 -3.13
C LYS A 148 -15.56 -13.79 -3.49
N LEU A 149 -14.33 -13.58 -3.94
CA LEU A 149 -13.87 -12.27 -4.41
C LEU A 149 -14.70 -11.77 -5.59
N ALA A 150 -15.00 -12.64 -6.57
CA ALA A 150 -15.83 -12.28 -7.72
C ALA A 150 -17.24 -11.85 -7.30
N ASN A 151 -17.76 -12.38 -6.20
CA ASN A 151 -19.03 -11.91 -5.62
C ASN A 151 -18.87 -10.58 -4.89
N ASP A 152 -17.83 -10.44 -4.05
CA ASP A 152 -17.59 -9.22 -3.27
C ASP A 152 -17.21 -8.01 -4.13
N VAL A 153 -16.55 -8.21 -5.28
CA VAL A 153 -16.23 -7.14 -6.26
C VAL A 153 -17.47 -6.42 -6.78
N ARG A 154 -18.67 -7.02 -6.65
CA ARG A 154 -19.93 -6.38 -7.05
C ARG A 154 -20.37 -5.26 -6.11
N ARG A 155 -19.75 -5.13 -4.93
CA ARG A 155 -20.01 -4.05 -3.98
C ARG A 155 -19.61 -2.70 -4.61
N PRO A 156 -20.41 -1.64 -4.43
CA PRO A 156 -20.26 -0.38 -5.18
C PRO A 156 -19.01 0.44 -4.79
N HIS A 157 -18.41 0.16 -3.64
CA HIS A 157 -17.35 0.98 -3.07
C HIS A 157 -16.15 0.13 -2.64
N SER A 158 -14.97 0.76 -2.54
CA SER A 158 -13.73 0.13 -2.07
C SER A 158 -12.92 1.14 -1.28
N ARG A 159 -13.04 1.11 0.05
CA ARG A 159 -12.28 1.95 0.97
C ARG A 159 -11.53 1.06 1.96
N PHE A 160 -10.21 1.09 1.91
CA PHE A 160 -9.38 0.31 2.82
C PHE A 160 -9.54 0.79 4.26
N ASP A 161 -9.53 -0.15 5.20
CA ASP A 161 -9.63 0.13 6.63
C ASP A 161 -8.27 0.56 7.18
N VAL A 162 -7.82 1.75 6.77
CA VAL A 162 -6.53 2.30 7.17
C VAL A 162 -6.73 3.58 7.97
N ARG A 163 -5.76 3.89 8.82
CA ARG A 163 -5.75 5.09 9.66
C ARG A 163 -5.42 6.33 8.83
N TYR A 164 -6.38 6.82 8.07
CA TYR A 164 -6.23 7.99 7.18
C TYR A 164 -5.79 9.25 7.94
N GLU A 165 -6.08 9.34 9.24
CA GLU A 165 -5.63 10.42 10.12
C GLU A 165 -4.10 10.45 10.32
N ASP A 166 -3.40 9.33 10.10
CA ASP A 166 -1.94 9.27 10.14
C ASP A 166 -1.29 9.89 8.89
N SER A 167 -2.09 10.38 7.94
CA SER A 167 -1.63 11.16 6.79
C SER A 167 -0.59 10.42 5.94
N PHE A 168 0.56 11.04 5.66
CA PHE A 168 1.67 10.43 4.94
C PHE A 168 2.28 9.22 5.64
N ALA A 169 1.93 8.97 6.91
CA ALA A 169 2.33 7.79 7.67
C ALA A 169 1.27 6.68 7.65
N ALA A 170 0.10 6.89 7.04
CA ALA A 170 -0.91 5.85 6.89
C ALA A 170 -0.35 4.66 6.09
N LEU A 171 -0.63 3.44 6.56
CA LEU A 171 -0.27 2.21 5.87
C LEU A 171 -1.13 2.08 4.60
N LEU A 172 -0.55 2.40 3.45
CA LEU A 172 -1.20 2.20 2.15
C LEU A 172 -1.11 0.72 1.73
N PRO A 173 -2.15 0.17 1.07
CA PRO A 173 -2.15 -1.17 0.49
C PRO A 173 -1.06 -1.42 -0.55
#